data_AF-A0A656K2M3-F1
#
_entry.id   AF-A0A656K2M3-F1
#
_cell.length_a   1.000
_cell.length_b   1.000
_cell.length_c   1.000
_cell.angle_alpha   90.00
_cell.angle_beta   90.00
_cell.angle_gamma   90.00
#
_symmetry.space_group_name_H-M   'P 1'
#
loop_
_entity.id
_entity.type
_entity.pdbx_description
1 polymer ?
#
loop_
_entity_poly.entity_id
_entity_poly.type
_entity_poly.pdbx_seq_one_letter_code
_entity_poly.pdbx_strand_id
1 'polypeptide(L)'
;MTLDTLVMQVFSGFSLFSVLVLMALGLTIVFGLMGVINMAHGELMAMGSYATYVTSLVFQRYCPELMGWYFIIGIGVAFLVTFAFGFLLERCFIRFMYNRPLDTLLATWGLSLVLQQLFRQVFGPKEVSVPTVQWLQGAWKVSEGLELPLNRI
;
A
#
# COMPACT_ATOMS: atom_id res chain seq x y z
N MET A 1 -10.26 31.84 -4.48
CA MET A 1 -9.06 31.01 -4.27
C MET A 1 -7.91 31.96 -3.98
N THR A 2 -7.30 31.87 -2.80
CA THR A 2 -6.09 32.63 -2.47
C THR A 2 -4.86 31.89 -3.04
N LEU A 3 -3.75 32.59 -3.26
CA LEU A 3 -2.52 31.97 -3.77
C LEU A 3 -2.08 30.78 -2.89
N ASP A 4 -2.21 30.91 -1.57
CA ASP A 4 -1.89 29.84 -0.60
C ASP A 4 -2.73 28.58 -0.82
N THR A 5 -4.04 28.74 -1.07
CA THR A 5 -4.92 27.58 -1.36
C THR A 5 -4.57 26.89 -2.69
N LEU A 6 -4.10 27.66 -3.69
CA LEU A 6 -3.66 27.10 -4.96
C LEU A 6 -2.37 26.29 -4.77
N VAL A 7 -1.39 26.85 -4.06
CA VAL A 7 -0.13 26.16 -3.73
C VAL A 7 -0.39 24.86 -2.96
N MET A 8 -1.27 24.90 -1.96
CA MET A 8 -1.67 23.71 -1.18
C MET A 8 -2.30 22.62 -2.04
N GLN A 9 -3.16 23.01 -2.98
CA GLN A 9 -3.87 22.06 -3.83
C GLN A 9 -2.94 21.45 -4.89
N VAL A 10 -2.03 22.25 -5.46
CA VAL A 10 -0.97 21.76 -6.34
C VAL A 10 -0.05 20.79 -5.60
N PHE A 11 0.40 21.15 -4.38
CA PHE A 11 1.23 20.27 -3.56
C PHE A 11 0.53 18.94 -3.24
N SER A 12 -0.73 19.00 -2.79
CA SER A 12 -1.53 17.81 -2.50
C SER A 12 -1.75 16.95 -3.76
N GLY A 13 -1.95 17.61 -4.92
CA GLY A 13 -2.05 16.94 -6.21
C GLY A 13 -0.76 16.21 -6.59
N PHE A 14 0.39 16.86 -6.44
CA PHE A 14 1.70 16.23 -6.68
C PHE A 14 1.98 15.07 -5.72
N SER A 15 1.65 15.21 -4.43
CA SER A 15 1.80 14.14 -3.45
C SER A 15 0.99 12.90 -3.84
N LEU A 16 -0.30 13.07 -4.16
CA LEU A 16 -1.15 11.99 -4.66
C LEU A 16 -0.66 11.41 -5.99
N PHE A 17 -0.22 12.26 -6.91
CA PHE A 17 0.35 11.83 -8.17
C PHE A 17 1.58 10.95 -7.97
N SER A 18 2.50 11.31 -7.09
CA SER A 18 3.69 10.51 -6.76
C SER A 18 3.32 9.12 -6.24
N VAL A 19 2.31 9.03 -5.37
CA VAL A 19 1.80 7.73 -4.88
C VAL A 19 1.24 6.90 -6.04
N LEU A 20 0.40 7.49 -6.89
CA LEU A 20 -0.19 6.81 -8.04
C LEU A 20 0.87 6.37 -9.07
N VAL A 21 1.90 7.18 -9.31
CA VAL A 21 3.04 6.84 -10.17
C VAL A 21 3.82 5.67 -9.59
N LEU A 22 4.11 5.68 -8.29
CA LEU A 22 4.79 4.57 -7.63
C LEU A 22 3.98 3.27 -7.75
N MET A 23 2.66 3.34 -7.59
CA MET A 23 1.77 2.18 -7.80
C MET A 23 1.80 1.70 -9.26
N ALA A 24 1.73 2.61 -10.22
CA ALA A 24 1.77 2.27 -11.65
C ALA A 24 3.12 1.68 -12.07
N LEU A 25 4.23 2.18 -11.53
CA LEU A 25 5.57 1.62 -11.75
C LEU A 25 5.66 0.18 -11.25
N GLY A 26 5.09 -0.13 -10.08
CA GLY A 26 5.02 -1.50 -9.56
C GLY A 26 4.31 -2.45 -10.53
N LEU A 27 3.15 -2.03 -11.05
CA LEU A 27 2.40 -2.80 -12.05
C LEU A 27 3.21 -2.99 -13.35
N THR A 28 3.90 -1.94 -13.79
CA THR A 28 4.70 -1.94 -15.02
C THR A 28 5.88 -2.90 -14.93
N ILE A 29 6.57 -2.96 -13.78
CA ILE A 29 7.70 -3.86 -13.56
C ILE A 29 7.22 -5.32 -13.56
N VAL A 30 6.11 -5.62 -12.86
CA VAL A 30 5.57 -6.98 -12.79
C VAL A 30 5.12 -7.47 -14.17
N PHE A 31 4.35 -6.66 -14.91
CA PHE A 31 3.93 -7.02 -16.27
C PHE A 31 5.09 -7.08 -17.26
N GLY A 32 6.01 -6.12 -17.19
CA GLY A 32 7.15 -6.02 -18.10
C GLY A 32 8.09 -7.21 -17.98
N LEU A 33 8.25 -7.78 -16.78
CA LEU A 33 9.15 -8.93 -16.56
C LEU A 33 8.47 -10.28 -16.78
N MET A 34 7.22 -10.45 -16.33
CA MET A 34 6.55 -11.76 -16.36
C MET A 34 5.80 -12.03 -17.67
N GLY A 35 5.47 -11.01 -18.46
CA GLY A 35 4.71 -11.18 -19.70
C GLY A 35 3.28 -11.71 -19.50
N VAL A 36 2.77 -11.68 -18.27
CA VAL A 36 1.42 -12.12 -17.90
C VAL A 36 0.66 -11.00 -17.21
N ILE A 37 -0.66 -10.99 -17.38
CA ILE A 37 -1.55 -10.01 -16.76
C ILE A 37 -1.95 -10.51 -15.37
N ASN A 38 -1.76 -9.68 -14.36
CA ASN A 38 -2.01 -9.91 -12.93
C ASN A 38 -2.97 -8.83 -12.41
N MET A 39 -4.24 -9.20 -12.34
CA MET A 39 -5.31 -8.32 -11.85
C MET A 39 -5.36 -8.25 -10.30
N ALA A 40 -4.68 -9.16 -9.60
CA ALA A 40 -4.61 -9.18 -8.13
C ALA A 40 -3.57 -8.20 -7.57
N HIS A 41 -2.89 -7.43 -8.42
CA HIS A 41 -1.84 -6.50 -8.00
C HIS A 41 -2.30 -5.51 -6.91
N GLY A 42 -3.50 -4.94 -7.06
CA GLY A 42 -4.07 -4.03 -6.05
C GLY A 42 -4.28 -4.71 -4.69
N GLU A 43 -4.63 -5.99 -4.69
CA GLU A 43 -4.81 -6.77 -3.46
C GLU A 43 -3.48 -7.10 -2.78
N LEU A 44 -2.40 -7.26 -3.56
CA LEU A 44 -1.04 -7.38 -3.01
C LEU A 44 -0.59 -6.06 -2.35
N MET A 45 -0.93 -4.91 -2.93
CA MET A 45 -0.68 -3.61 -2.30
C MET A 45 -1.50 -3.46 -1.01
N ALA A 46 -2.78 -3.85 -1.03
CA ALA A 46 -3.63 -3.85 0.15
C ALA A 46 -3.08 -4.79 1.24
N MET A 47 -2.52 -5.95 0.88
CA MET A 47 -1.87 -6.84 1.84
C MET A 47 -0.72 -6.15 2.57
N GLY A 48 0.10 -5.36 1.88
CA GLY A 48 1.16 -4.57 2.51
C GLY A 48 0.64 -3.50 3.47
N SER A 49 -0.45 -2.81 3.14
CA SER A 49 -1.08 -1.84 4.03
C SER A 49 -1.68 -2.52 5.28
N TYR A 50 -2.34 -3.67 5.12
CA TYR A 50 -2.84 -4.46 6.24
C TYR A 50 -1.73 -5.04 7.11
N ALA A 51 -0.60 -5.47 6.53
CA ALA A 51 0.57 -5.90 7.30
C ALA A 51 1.14 -4.75 8.16
N THR A 52 1.18 -3.54 7.61
CA THR A 52 1.60 -2.34 8.34
C THR A 52 0.60 -1.99 9.46
N TYR A 53 -0.70 -2.10 9.19
CA TYR A 53 -1.76 -1.92 10.17
C TYR A 53 -1.65 -2.92 11.34
N VAL A 54 -1.50 -4.21 11.05
CA VAL A 54 -1.30 -5.25 12.08
C VAL A 54 -0.02 -4.99 12.87
N THR A 55 1.06 -4.57 12.20
CA THR A 55 2.30 -4.18 12.91
C THR A 55 2.04 -3.02 13.87
N SER A 56 1.27 -2.01 13.45
CA SER A 56 0.91 -0.89 14.33
C SER A 56 0.11 -1.34 15.55
N LEU A 57 -0.84 -2.27 15.39
CA LEU A 57 -1.62 -2.85 16.49
C LEU A 57 -0.75 -3.65 17.46
N VAL A 58 0.20 -4.44 16.94
CA VAL A 58 1.14 -5.23 17.76
C VAL A 58 2.00 -4.29 18.61
N PHE A 59 2.56 -3.23 18.01
CA PHE A 59 3.34 -2.25 18.75
C PHE A 59 2.51 -1.52 19.80
N GLN A 60 1.28 -1.10 19.48
CA GLN A 60 0.38 -0.48 20.46
C GLN A 60 0.09 -1.38 21.67
N ARG A 61 -0.12 -2.68 21.42
CA ARG A 61 -0.54 -3.62 22.46
C ARG A 61 0.61 -4.15 23.32
N TYR A 62 1.77 -4.40 22.70
CA TYR A 62 2.89 -5.08 23.37
C TYR A 62 4.07 -4.14 23.68
N CYS A 63 4.29 -3.10 22.88
CA CYS A 63 5.48 -2.24 22.97
C CYS A 63 5.14 -0.74 22.73
N PRO A 64 4.27 -0.11 23.54
CA PRO A 64 3.82 1.26 23.29
C PRO A 64 4.94 2.30 23.32
N GLU A 65 6.02 2.06 24.07
CA GLU A 65 7.20 2.96 24.13
C GLU A 65 7.97 3.02 22.80
N LEU A 66 7.90 1.96 21.99
CA LEU A 66 8.60 1.84 20.71
C LEU A 66 7.72 2.25 19.53
N MET A 67 6.61 2.94 19.78
CA MET A 67 5.69 3.36 18.73
C MET A 67 6.31 4.37 17.74
N GLY A 68 7.47 4.97 18.06
CA GLY A 68 8.25 5.73 17.06
C GLY A 68 8.84 4.86 15.94
N TRP A 69 9.08 3.57 16.20
CA TRP A 69 9.80 2.65 15.31
C TRP A 69 8.90 1.74 14.48
N TYR A 70 7.61 1.63 14.83
CA TYR A 70 6.70 0.71 14.14
C TYR A 70 6.61 1.03 12.64
N PHE A 71 6.76 2.30 12.23
CA PHE A 71 6.68 2.70 10.82
C PHE A 71 7.78 2.03 9.98
N ILE A 72 9.04 2.12 10.42
CA ILE A 72 10.19 1.53 9.71
C ILE A 72 10.09 0.01 9.72
N ILE A 73 9.75 -0.57 10.87
CA ILE A 73 9.57 -2.02 11.03
C ILE A 73 8.39 -2.50 10.16
N GLY A 74 7.31 -1.72 10.10
CA GLY A 74 6.13 -1.97 9.31
C GLY A 74 6.43 -2.04 7.81
N ILE A 75 7.30 -1.16 7.29
CA ILE A 75 7.79 -1.25 5.90
C ILE A 75 8.48 -2.60 5.66
N GLY A 76 9.39 -3.00 6.56
CA GLY A 76 10.08 -4.28 6.47
C GLY A 76 9.13 -5.48 6.52
N VAL A 77 8.18 -5.47 7.47
CA VAL A 77 7.17 -6.53 7.62
C VAL A 77 6.25 -6.58 6.39
N ALA A 78 5.77 -5.44 5.90
CA ALA A 78 4.92 -5.36 4.71
C ALA A 78 5.63 -5.94 3.48
N PHE A 79 6.91 -5.62 3.29
CA PHE A 79 7.73 -6.19 2.23
C PHE A 79 7.84 -7.71 2.37
N LEU A 80 8.21 -8.21 3.55
CA LEU A 80 8.39 -9.66 3.78
C LEU A 80 7.10 -10.45 3.62
N VAL A 81 5.99 -9.95 4.16
CA VAL A 81 4.66 -10.60 4.05
C VAL A 81 4.21 -10.65 2.58
N THR A 82 4.30 -9.52 1.88
CA THR A 82 3.89 -9.45 0.47
C THR A 82 4.81 -10.29 -0.41
N PHE A 83 6.12 -10.31 -0.14
CA PHE A 83 7.08 -11.15 -0.84
C PHE A 83 6.79 -12.64 -0.63
N ALA A 84 6.58 -13.07 0.62
CA ALA A 84 6.28 -14.46 0.92
C ALA A 84 4.99 -14.92 0.23
N PHE A 85 3.95 -14.08 0.26
CA PHE A 85 2.69 -14.38 -0.43
C PHE A 85 2.84 -14.38 -1.95
N GLY A 86 3.56 -13.40 -2.52
CA GLY A 86 3.86 -13.36 -3.96
C GLY A 86 4.66 -14.57 -4.43
N PHE A 87 5.63 -15.02 -3.63
CA PHE A 87 6.40 -16.24 -3.90
C PHE A 87 5.53 -17.50 -3.87
N LEU A 88 4.61 -17.60 -2.91
CA LEU A 88 3.64 -18.69 -2.85
C LEU A 88 2.71 -18.66 -4.08
N LEU A 89 2.23 -17.49 -4.48
CA LEU A 89 1.42 -17.32 -5.68
C LEU A 89 2.14 -17.75 -6.95
N GLU A 90 3.40 -17.34 -7.08
CA GLU A 90 4.24 -17.72 -8.21
C GLU A 90 4.39 -19.24 -8.28
N ARG A 91 4.69 -19.88 -7.15
CA ARG A 91 4.93 -21.32 -7.07
C ARG A 91 3.67 -22.16 -7.22
N CYS A 92 2.51 -21.67 -6.78
CA CYS A 92 1.28 -22.46 -6.74
C CYS A 92 0.32 -22.16 -7.88
N PHE A 93 0.35 -20.95 -8.46
CA PHE A 93 -0.61 -20.52 -9.49
C PHE A 93 0.10 -20.09 -10.77
N ILE A 94 0.88 -19.01 -10.72
CA ILE A 94 1.34 -18.29 -11.93
C ILE A 94 2.26 -19.16 -12.79
N ARG A 95 3.18 -19.93 -12.17
CA ARG A 95 4.11 -20.79 -12.91
C ARG A 95 3.46 -21.80 -13.86
N PHE A 96 2.22 -22.20 -13.57
CA PHE A 96 1.51 -23.21 -14.35
C PHE A 96 0.82 -22.60 -15.58
N MET A 97 0.73 -21.26 -15.64
CA MET A 97 -0.13 -20.54 -16.58
C MET A 97 0.65 -19.59 -17.51
N TYR A 98 1.98 -19.55 -17.43
CA TYR A 98 2.83 -18.68 -18.26
C TYR A 98 2.56 -18.78 -19.77
N ASN A 99 2.25 -19.98 -20.27
CA ASN A 99 1.99 -20.20 -21.69
C ASN A 99 0.56 -19.80 -22.13
N ARG A 100 -0.28 -19.30 -21.22
CA ARG A 100 -1.70 -19.00 -21.46
C ARG A 100 -2.10 -17.67 -20.81
N PRO A 101 -1.82 -16.53 -21.45
CA PRO A 101 -1.98 -15.21 -20.83
C PRO A 101 -3.43 -14.88 -20.45
N LEU A 102 -4.42 -15.35 -21.22
CA LEU A 102 -5.84 -15.18 -20.89
C LEU A 102 -6.25 -15.97 -19.65
N ASP A 103 -5.72 -17.18 -19.48
CA ASP A 103 -6.00 -18.01 -18.31
C ASP A 103 -5.42 -17.35 -17.05
N THR A 104 -4.21 -16.76 -17.15
CA THR A 104 -3.59 -16.02 -16.04
C THR A 104 -4.40 -14.77 -15.64
N LEU A 105 -5.00 -14.07 -16.61
CA LEU A 105 -5.90 -12.95 -16.34
C LEU A 105 -7.13 -13.42 -15.54
N LEU A 106 -7.81 -14.49 -15.98
CA LEU A 106 -8.98 -15.03 -15.29
C LEU A 106 -8.63 -15.55 -13.89
N ALA A 107 -7.49 -16.24 -13.75
CA ALA A 107 -7.03 -16.76 -12.47
C ALA A 107 -6.70 -15.64 -11.48
N THR A 108 -5.98 -14.61 -11.92
CA THR A 108 -5.60 -13.48 -11.06
C THR A 108 -6.81 -12.58 -10.73
N TRP A 109 -7.80 -12.49 -11.61
CA TRP A 109 -9.08 -11.87 -11.28
C TRP A 109 -9.86 -12.65 -10.22
N GLY A 110 -9.98 -13.97 -10.37
CA GLY A 110 -10.63 -14.83 -9.38
C GLY A 110 -9.93 -14.78 -8.01
N LEU A 111 -8.59 -14.80 -8.01
CA LEU A 111 -7.78 -14.60 -6.82
C LEU A 111 -8.04 -13.25 -6.16
N SER A 112 -8.14 -12.18 -6.96
CA SER A 112 -8.45 -10.84 -6.46
C SER A 112 -9.78 -10.83 -5.69
N LEU A 113 -10.83 -11.46 -6.22
CA LEU A 113 -12.12 -11.58 -5.53
C LEU A 113 -12.01 -12.34 -4.19
N VAL A 114 -11.25 -13.43 -4.17
CA VAL A 114 -11.00 -14.21 -2.95
C VAL A 114 -10.26 -13.36 -1.91
N LEU A 115 -9.22 -12.63 -2.32
CA LEU A 115 -8.45 -11.76 -1.44
C LEU A 115 -9.28 -10.60 -0.89
N GLN A 116 -10.06 -9.93 -1.73
CA GLN A 116 -10.98 -8.87 -1.31
C GLN A 116 -11.97 -9.38 -0.25
N GLN A 117 -12.53 -10.57 -0.47
CA GLN A 117 -13.45 -11.17 0.48
C GLN A 117 -12.76 -11.57 1.78
N LEU A 118 -11.54 -12.10 1.70
CA LEU A 118 -10.73 -12.46 2.86
C LEU A 118 -10.38 -11.23 3.69
N PHE A 119 -9.95 -10.13 3.06
CA PHE A 119 -9.69 -8.87 3.76
C PHE A 119 -10.95 -8.33 4.44
N ARG A 120 -12.09 -8.37 3.74
CA ARG A 120 -13.38 -7.96 4.32
C ARG A 120 -13.78 -8.82 5.51
N GLN A 121 -13.49 -10.12 5.49
CA GLN A 121 -13.81 -11.02 6.60
C GLN A 121 -12.88 -10.82 7.80
N VAL A 122 -11.59 -10.56 7.56
CA VAL A 122 -10.58 -10.41 8.63
C VAL A 122 -10.59 -9.02 9.26
N PHE A 123 -10.63 -7.96 8.44
CA PHE A 123 -10.52 -6.57 8.90
C PHE A 123 -11.86 -5.85 8.97
N GLY A 124 -12.90 -6.44 8.38
CA GLY A 124 -14.22 -5.85 8.27
C GLY A 124 -14.39 -5.02 6.99
N PRO A 125 -15.61 -4.51 6.74
CA PRO A 125 -15.92 -3.71 5.56
C PRO A 125 -15.53 -2.24 5.68
N LYS A 126 -15.11 -1.78 6.87
CA LYS A 126 -14.69 -0.39 7.11
C LYS A 126 -13.20 -0.25 6.86
N GLU A 127 -12.82 0.88 6.27
CA GLU A 127 -11.41 1.23 6.10
C GLU A 127 -10.72 1.33 7.46
N VAL A 128 -9.57 0.66 7.59
CA VAL A 128 -8.72 0.74 8.77
C VAL A 128 -7.62 1.76 8.52
N SER A 129 -7.39 2.66 9.48
CA SER A 129 -6.36 3.69 9.36
C SER A 129 -5.13 3.31 10.16
N VAL A 130 -3.96 3.44 9.54
CA VAL A 130 -2.68 3.30 10.22
C VAL A 130 -2.37 4.62 10.95
N PRO A 131 -2.14 4.60 12.28
CA PRO A 131 -1.95 5.81 13.06
C PRO A 131 -0.58 6.42 12.80
N THR A 132 -0.49 7.66 12.33
CA THR A 132 0.78 8.33 12.05
C THR A 132 1.71 8.35 13.28
N VAL A 133 3.00 8.09 13.10
CA VAL A 133 4.02 8.23 14.17
C VAL A 133 4.21 9.69 14.56
N GLN A 134 4.54 9.95 15.83
CA GLN A 134 4.66 11.30 16.39
C GLN A 134 5.58 12.25 15.59
N TRP A 135 6.64 11.74 14.98
CA TRP A 135 7.58 12.55 14.19
C TRP A 135 7.09 12.85 12.75
N LEU A 136 6.10 12.11 12.26
CA LEU A 136 5.36 12.41 11.02
C LEU A 136 4.05 13.17 11.30
N GLN A 137 3.69 13.36 12.57
CA GLN A 137 2.54 14.15 12.96
C GLN A 137 2.91 15.64 12.96
N GLY A 138 2.15 16.43 12.19
CA GLY A 138 2.32 17.87 12.12
C GLY A 138 2.33 18.38 10.68
N ALA A 139 2.53 19.69 10.56
CA ALA A 139 2.65 20.36 9.29
C ALA A 139 3.76 21.41 9.38
N TRP A 140 4.54 21.53 8.31
CA TRP A 140 5.48 22.61 8.14
C TRP A 140 4.69 23.87 7.77
N LYS A 141 4.63 24.82 8.72
CA LYS A 141 3.98 26.11 8.54
C LYS A 141 4.95 27.05 7.81
N VAL A 142 4.71 27.27 6.52
CA VAL A 142 5.52 28.17 5.69
C VAL A 142 4.98 29.61 5.79
N SER A 143 3.66 29.78 5.97
CA SER A 143 2.97 31.07 6.14
C SER A 143 1.69 30.87 6.98
N GLU A 144 1.05 31.96 7.45
CA GLU A 144 -0.21 31.92 8.22
C GLU A 144 -1.36 31.17 7.51
N GLY A 145 -1.30 31.05 6.17
CA GLY A 145 -2.26 30.30 5.35
C GLY A 145 -1.70 29.03 4.67
N LEU A 146 -0.40 28.70 4.85
CA LEU A 146 0.28 27.62 4.14
C LEU A 146 0.89 26.62 5.12
N GLU A 147 0.21 25.48 5.32
CA GLU A 147 0.64 24.40 6.19
C GLU A 147 0.81 23.09 5.39
N LEU A 148 2.06 22.68 5.14
CA LEU A 148 2.38 21.47 4.39
C LEU A 148 2.48 20.27 5.33
N PRO A 149 1.61 19.25 5.24
CA PRO A 149 1.60 18.15 6.20
C PRO A 149 2.85 17.25 6.03
N LEU A 150 3.52 16.94 7.15
CA LEU A 150 4.79 16.21 7.16
C LEU A 150 4.68 14.79 6.60
N ASN A 151 3.51 14.18 6.65
CA ASN A 151 3.25 12.85 6.10
C ASN A 151 3.07 12.83 4.57
N ARG A 152 3.09 13.99 3.91
CA ARG A 152 2.95 14.11 2.44
C ARG A 152 4.19 14.71 1.76
N ILE A 153 5.22 15.05 2.54
CA ILE A 153 6.53 15.50 2.09
C ILE A 153 7.42 14.27 1.95
#